data_AF-A0A7D9LYQ7-F1
#
_entry.id   AF-A0A7D9LYQ7-F1
#
_cell.length_a   1.000
_cell.length_b   1.000
_cell.length_c   1.000
_cell.angle_alpha   90.00
_cell.angle_beta   90.00
_cell.angle_gamma   90.00
#
_symmetry.space_group_name_H-M   'P 1'
#
loop_
_entity.id
_entity.type
_entity.pdbx_description
1 polymer ?
#
loop_
_entity_poly.entity_id
_entity_poly.type
_entity_poly.pdbx_seq_one_letter_code
_entity_poly.pdbx_strand_id
1 'polypeptide(L)'
;MEHGIVTWDLINNVFVKKLCSFVSTTALTDPTVLKRSLSILESVVQNSPNFYTVVSRDVTIDSLIQHLQNVSEDVKINTIALINALILKTPPDRRKNLASEILSVGVRSVLLTNIIRNPRGVSDEMAHQLYTYQQLTLNFLQGRMNCQMREEDQAEKDKIENLRKAVFESNIVHFDVQMRTSKDYRKLGFEKHIKLSENFRETPPGILPLDCMTYFSKQFPDSYIKVVLENMGRGDGHECPFGKSSIALVKLLCRLLNIGEQPDDTSSDYYPIFFTTESPFQELFCICITLLGKTWREMKAKAEDFGRVMSVVEKQIKETLKEKQPTLDVFK
;
A
#
# COMPACT_ATOMS: atom_id res chain seq x y z
N MET A 1 9.92 -0.73 -34.23
CA MET A 1 10.00 0.00 -32.94
C MET A 1 10.59 -0.89 -31.87
N GLU A 2 10.08 -2.12 -31.69
CA GLU A 2 10.57 -3.10 -30.70
C GLU A 2 12.07 -3.46 -30.83
N HIS A 3 12.64 -3.45 -32.04
CA HIS A 3 14.08 -3.68 -32.24
C HIS A 3 14.98 -2.48 -31.83
N GLY A 4 14.42 -1.38 -31.31
CA GLY A 4 15.18 -0.21 -30.86
C GLY A 4 15.84 0.62 -31.98
N ILE A 5 15.62 0.27 -33.24
CA ILE A 5 16.26 0.93 -34.41
C ILE A 5 15.70 2.34 -34.66
N VAL A 6 14.44 2.58 -34.29
CA VAL A 6 13.73 3.84 -34.53
C VAL A 6 13.17 4.36 -33.22
N THR A 7 13.41 5.63 -32.89
CA THR A 7 12.91 6.26 -31.66
C THR A 7 11.39 6.42 -31.70
N TRP A 8 10.75 6.22 -30.54
CA TRP A 8 9.31 6.43 -30.35
C TRP A 8 8.89 7.89 -30.52
N ASP A 9 9.81 8.85 -30.38
CA ASP A 9 9.53 10.28 -30.57
C ASP A 9 9.25 10.68 -32.03
N LEU A 10 9.61 9.82 -33.01
CA LEU A 10 9.34 10.06 -34.44
C LEU A 10 7.92 9.67 -34.85
N ILE A 11 7.13 9.06 -33.95
CA ILE A 11 5.76 8.69 -34.24
C ILE A 11 4.89 9.93 -34.40
N ASN A 12 3.99 9.90 -35.38
CA ASN A 12 3.06 11.00 -35.61
C ASN A 12 2.05 11.12 -34.45
N ASN A 13 1.93 12.32 -33.88
CA ASN A 13 0.92 12.67 -32.87
C ASN A 13 -0.51 12.29 -33.29
N VAL A 14 -0.85 12.42 -34.57
CA VAL A 14 -2.18 12.05 -35.10
C VAL A 14 -2.42 10.55 -34.97
N PHE A 15 -1.39 9.73 -35.19
CA PHE A 15 -1.47 8.28 -35.02
C PHE A 15 -1.71 7.92 -33.55
N VAL A 16 -0.95 8.50 -32.63
CA VAL A 16 -1.12 8.27 -31.18
C VAL A 16 -2.53 8.66 -30.72
N LYS A 17 -3.02 9.83 -31.13
CA LYS A 17 -4.41 10.26 -30.82
C LYS A 17 -5.46 9.31 -31.38
N LYS A 18 -5.22 8.72 -32.55
CA LYS A 18 -6.12 7.73 -33.13
C LYS A 18 -6.16 6.45 -32.29
N LEU A 19 -5.01 5.97 -31.81
CA LEU A 19 -4.94 4.84 -30.86
C LEU A 19 -5.68 5.15 -29.56
N CYS A 20 -5.47 6.34 -28.98
CA CYS A 20 -6.21 6.78 -27.80
C CYS A 20 -7.73 6.73 -28.05
N SER A 21 -8.21 7.16 -29.21
CA SER A 21 -9.64 7.11 -29.55
C SER A 21 -10.22 5.69 -29.60
N PHE A 22 -9.43 4.71 -30.04
CA PHE A 22 -9.85 3.30 -30.06
C PHE A 22 -9.97 2.71 -28.65
N VAL A 23 -9.08 3.11 -27.74
CA VAL A 23 -9.15 2.69 -26.33
C VAL A 23 -10.24 3.44 -25.59
N SER A 24 -10.45 4.73 -25.83
CA SER A 24 -11.47 5.50 -25.10
C SER A 24 -12.90 5.22 -25.55
N THR A 25 -13.10 4.57 -26.71
CA THR A 25 -14.42 4.17 -27.22
C THR A 25 -14.70 2.70 -26.88
N THR A 26 -15.46 2.45 -25.82
CA THR A 26 -15.68 1.09 -25.26
C THR A 26 -16.67 0.21 -26.03
N ALA A 27 -17.60 0.78 -26.79
CA ALA A 27 -18.73 0.03 -27.34
C ALA A 27 -18.59 -0.46 -28.80
N LEU A 28 -17.54 -0.05 -29.54
CA LEU A 28 -17.50 -0.20 -31.01
C LEU A 28 -16.16 -0.71 -31.58
N THR A 29 -15.17 -0.98 -30.74
CA THR A 29 -13.83 -1.35 -31.21
C THR A 29 -13.67 -2.87 -31.26
N ASP A 30 -13.26 -3.40 -32.42
CA ASP A 30 -12.91 -4.80 -32.60
C ASP A 30 -11.86 -5.25 -31.55
N PRO A 31 -12.00 -6.43 -30.90
CA PRO A 31 -11.08 -6.88 -29.86
C PRO A 31 -9.62 -6.99 -30.30
N THR A 32 -9.37 -7.31 -31.58
CA THR A 32 -8.01 -7.38 -32.13
C THR A 32 -7.41 -5.98 -32.25
N VAL A 33 -8.19 -5.03 -32.77
CA VAL A 33 -7.78 -3.61 -32.86
C VAL A 33 -7.54 -3.03 -31.48
N LEU A 34 -8.42 -3.32 -30.52
CA LEU A 34 -8.28 -2.86 -29.14
C LEU A 34 -7.01 -3.43 -28.49
N LYS A 35 -6.79 -4.75 -28.58
CA LYS A 35 -5.55 -5.41 -28.08
C LYS A 35 -4.30 -4.72 -28.62
N ARG A 36 -4.23 -4.52 -29.95
CA ARG A 36 -3.08 -3.88 -30.59
C ARG A 36 -2.92 -2.42 -30.15
N SER A 37 -4.02 -1.69 -30.01
CA SER A 37 -4.00 -0.29 -29.57
C SER A 37 -3.47 -0.16 -28.14
N LEU A 38 -3.93 -1.02 -27.22
CA LEU A 38 -3.44 -1.06 -25.84
C LEU A 38 -1.93 -1.36 -25.78
N SER A 39 -1.49 -2.41 -26.48
CA SER A 39 -0.07 -2.81 -26.54
C SER A 39 0.85 -1.73 -27.11
N ILE A 40 0.43 -1.06 -28.20
CA ILE A 40 1.21 0.03 -28.79
C ILE A 40 1.26 1.22 -27.83
N LEU A 41 0.14 1.57 -27.18
CA LEU A 41 0.10 2.68 -26.23
C LEU A 41 0.96 2.41 -25.00
N GLU A 42 0.98 1.17 -24.50
CA GLU A 42 1.89 0.75 -23.42
C GLU A 42 3.34 1.03 -23.81
N SER A 43 3.73 0.55 -25.00
CA SER A 43 5.09 0.76 -25.52
C SER A 43 5.42 2.24 -25.72
N VAL A 44 4.47 3.04 -26.21
CA VAL A 44 4.61 4.51 -26.37
C VAL A 44 4.84 5.16 -25.00
N VAL A 45 4.04 4.82 -23.99
CA VAL A 45 4.14 5.37 -22.64
C VAL A 45 5.48 5.01 -22.00
N GLN A 46 5.93 3.77 -22.16
CA GLN A 46 7.19 3.32 -21.56
C GLN A 46 8.42 3.99 -22.18
N ASN A 47 8.39 4.24 -23.49
CA ASN A 47 9.57 4.64 -24.26
C ASN A 47 9.60 6.12 -24.68
N SER A 48 8.50 6.86 -24.59
CA SER A 48 8.47 8.30 -24.92
C SER A 48 7.75 9.14 -23.85
N PRO A 49 8.52 9.90 -23.05
CA PRO A 49 7.96 10.84 -22.08
C PRO A 49 7.07 11.92 -22.72
N ASN A 50 7.35 12.29 -23.97
CA ASN A 50 6.58 13.29 -24.71
C ASN A 50 5.12 12.86 -24.91
N PHE A 51 4.91 11.58 -25.22
CA PHE A 51 3.58 11.04 -25.44
C PHE A 51 2.84 10.67 -24.16
N TYR A 52 3.52 10.52 -23.02
CA TYR A 52 2.87 10.26 -21.73
C TYR A 52 1.73 11.25 -21.48
N THR A 53 1.98 12.54 -21.66
CA THR A 53 0.99 13.60 -21.38
C THR A 53 -0.23 13.52 -22.30
N VAL A 54 -0.04 13.07 -23.55
CA VAL A 54 -1.12 12.90 -24.53
C VAL A 54 -1.96 11.68 -24.16
N VAL A 55 -1.32 10.54 -23.88
CA VAL A 55 -2.02 9.30 -23.52
C VAL A 55 -2.76 9.45 -22.20
N SER A 56 -2.11 9.98 -21.17
CA SER A 56 -2.73 10.20 -19.85
C SER A 56 -3.91 11.18 -19.88
N ARG A 57 -3.97 12.09 -20.87
CA ARG A 57 -5.12 13.00 -21.04
C ARG A 57 -6.26 12.34 -21.82
N ASP A 58 -5.93 11.63 -22.89
CA ASP A 58 -6.92 11.15 -23.86
C ASP A 58 -7.47 9.75 -23.48
N VAL A 59 -6.78 9.01 -22.61
CA VAL A 59 -7.18 7.70 -22.07
C VAL A 59 -7.28 7.78 -20.55
N THR A 60 -8.49 7.70 -20.01
CA THR A 60 -8.76 7.78 -18.57
C THR A 60 -8.68 6.40 -17.89
N ILE A 61 -8.46 6.35 -16.57
CA ILE A 61 -8.51 5.06 -15.86
C ILE A 61 -9.91 4.47 -15.94
N ASP A 62 -10.96 5.31 -15.89
CA ASP A 62 -12.34 4.89 -16.08
C ASP A 62 -12.58 4.16 -17.42
N SER A 63 -11.99 4.61 -18.53
CA SER A 63 -12.14 3.90 -19.80
C SER A 63 -11.38 2.58 -19.81
N LEU A 64 -10.19 2.54 -19.19
CA LEU A 64 -9.38 1.33 -19.06
C LEU A 64 -10.08 0.27 -18.22
N ILE A 65 -10.67 0.62 -17.07
CA ILE A 65 -11.35 -0.38 -16.23
C ILE A 65 -12.57 -1.00 -16.90
N GLN A 66 -13.24 -0.32 -17.84
CA GLN A 66 -14.32 -0.93 -18.62
C GLN A 66 -13.80 -2.09 -19.48
N HIS A 67 -12.58 -2.00 -20.02
CA HIS A 67 -11.97 -3.07 -20.81
C HIS A 67 -11.63 -4.32 -20.01
N LEU A 68 -11.52 -4.20 -18.67
CA LEU A 68 -11.33 -5.36 -17.80
C LEU A 68 -12.56 -6.27 -17.72
N GLN A 69 -13.74 -5.78 -18.16
CA GLN A 69 -14.97 -6.57 -18.29
C GLN A 69 -15.06 -7.32 -19.63
N ASN A 70 -14.10 -7.14 -20.54
CA ASN A 70 -14.11 -7.79 -21.85
C ASN A 70 -14.01 -9.33 -21.72
N VAL A 71 -14.55 -10.07 -22.69
CA VAL A 71 -14.45 -11.54 -22.72
C VAL A 71 -13.02 -11.99 -23.03
N SER A 72 -12.29 -11.20 -23.83
CA SER A 72 -10.91 -11.50 -24.24
C SER A 72 -9.93 -11.27 -23.10
N GLU A 73 -9.25 -12.32 -22.68
CA GLU A 73 -8.20 -12.25 -21.65
C GLU A 73 -7.01 -11.38 -22.12
N ASP A 74 -6.63 -11.49 -23.40
CA ASP A 74 -5.61 -10.65 -24.02
C ASP A 74 -5.89 -9.15 -23.81
N VAL A 75 -7.15 -8.74 -23.99
CA VAL A 75 -7.55 -7.33 -23.80
C VAL A 75 -7.35 -6.93 -22.34
N LYS A 76 -7.75 -7.78 -21.38
CA LYS A 76 -7.55 -7.52 -19.95
C LYS A 76 -6.06 -7.39 -19.59
N ILE A 77 -5.22 -8.30 -20.10
CA ILE A 77 -3.77 -8.30 -19.86
C ILE A 77 -3.16 -6.98 -20.36
N ASN A 78 -3.43 -6.64 -21.63
CA ASN A 78 -2.90 -5.41 -22.23
C ASN A 78 -3.45 -4.14 -21.58
N THR A 79 -4.66 -4.19 -21.02
CA THR A 79 -5.24 -3.08 -20.25
C THR A 79 -4.46 -2.87 -18.95
N ILE A 80 -4.19 -3.92 -18.18
CA ILE A 80 -3.41 -3.79 -16.94
C ILE A 80 -1.97 -3.39 -17.27
N ALA A 81 -1.38 -3.92 -18.33
CA ALA A 81 -0.03 -3.55 -18.77
C ALA A 81 0.06 -2.03 -19.06
N LEU A 82 -0.93 -1.47 -19.77
CA LEU A 82 -1.00 -0.02 -19.98
C LEU A 82 -1.21 0.76 -18.67
N ILE A 83 -2.05 0.27 -17.75
CA ILE A 83 -2.20 0.88 -16.41
C ILE A 83 -0.86 0.87 -15.66
N ASN A 84 -0.14 -0.25 -15.67
CA ASN A 84 1.18 -0.39 -15.05
C ASN A 84 2.18 0.60 -15.65
N ALA A 85 2.22 0.71 -16.98
CA ALA A 85 3.07 1.67 -17.69
C ALA A 85 2.75 3.12 -17.30
N LEU A 86 1.46 3.47 -17.21
CA LEU A 86 1.01 4.80 -16.77
C LEU A 86 1.49 5.09 -15.34
N ILE A 87 1.25 4.17 -14.39
CA ILE A 87 1.70 4.35 -13.00
C ILE A 87 3.22 4.52 -12.93
N LEU A 88 3.97 3.64 -13.62
CA LEU A 88 5.43 3.63 -13.60
C LEU A 88 6.03 4.93 -14.15
N LYS A 89 5.43 5.51 -15.19
CA LYS A 89 5.94 6.71 -15.89
C LYS A 89 5.29 8.01 -15.41
N THR A 90 4.46 7.96 -14.37
CA THR A 90 3.76 9.14 -13.85
C THR A 90 4.73 10.18 -13.28
N PRO A 91 4.67 11.44 -13.76
CA PRO A 91 5.43 12.54 -13.18
C PRO A 91 5.11 12.80 -11.70
N PRO A 92 6.08 13.27 -10.88
CA PRO A 92 5.89 13.46 -9.43
C PRO A 92 4.71 14.36 -9.05
N ASP A 93 4.42 15.41 -9.84
CA ASP A 93 3.33 16.36 -9.62
C ASP A 93 1.93 15.75 -9.80
N ARG A 94 1.81 14.69 -10.62
CA ARG A 94 0.53 14.00 -10.89
C ARG A 94 0.33 12.74 -10.06
N ARG A 95 1.40 12.24 -9.43
CA ARG A 95 1.41 10.94 -8.72
C ARG A 95 0.35 10.83 -7.64
N LYS A 96 0.07 11.91 -6.90
CA LYS A 96 -0.96 11.92 -5.85
C LYS A 96 -2.38 11.74 -6.41
N ASN A 97 -2.70 12.42 -7.52
CA ASN A 97 -4.01 12.34 -8.15
C ASN A 97 -4.22 10.95 -8.76
N LEU A 98 -3.22 10.43 -9.47
CA LEU A 98 -3.29 9.08 -10.03
C LEU A 98 -3.43 8.02 -8.93
N ALA A 99 -2.66 8.13 -7.83
CA ALA A 99 -2.78 7.20 -6.71
C ALA A 99 -4.20 7.18 -6.15
N SER A 100 -4.87 8.34 -6.03
CA SER A 100 -6.26 8.42 -5.56
C SER A 100 -7.25 7.72 -6.50
N GLU A 101 -7.03 7.82 -7.82
CA GLU A 101 -7.89 7.19 -8.83
C GLU A 101 -7.68 5.66 -8.85
N ILE A 102 -6.43 5.21 -8.90
CA ILE A 102 -6.02 3.80 -8.94
C ILE A 102 -6.41 3.05 -7.67
N LEU A 103 -6.31 3.68 -6.49
CA LEU A 103 -6.65 3.05 -5.21
C LEU A 103 -8.15 3.14 -4.88
N SER A 104 -8.99 3.72 -5.74
CA SER A 104 -10.43 3.82 -5.51
C SER A 104 -11.12 2.46 -5.43
N VAL A 105 -12.24 2.37 -4.69
CA VAL A 105 -13.09 1.16 -4.64
C VAL A 105 -13.45 0.65 -6.05
N GLY A 106 -13.72 1.54 -7.00
CA GLY A 106 -14.17 1.18 -8.35
C GLY A 106 -13.17 0.31 -9.10
N VAL A 107 -11.94 0.80 -9.26
CA VAL A 107 -10.84 0.08 -9.94
C VAL A 107 -10.61 -1.30 -9.31
N ARG A 108 -10.53 -1.32 -7.99
CA ARG A 108 -10.30 -2.54 -7.21
C ARG A 108 -11.42 -3.55 -7.34
N SER A 109 -12.68 -3.12 -7.23
CA SER A 109 -13.85 -3.99 -7.37
C SER A 109 -13.86 -4.67 -8.74
N VAL A 110 -13.50 -3.94 -9.79
CA VAL A 110 -13.37 -4.47 -11.15
C VAL A 110 -12.25 -5.50 -11.24
N LEU A 111 -11.06 -5.23 -10.68
CA LEU A 111 -9.93 -6.18 -10.66
C LEU A 111 -10.28 -7.47 -9.90
N LEU A 112 -10.90 -7.33 -8.72
CA LEU A 112 -11.33 -8.48 -7.93
C LEU A 112 -12.35 -9.34 -8.67
N THR A 113 -13.40 -8.71 -9.19
CA THR A 113 -14.57 -9.43 -9.73
C THR A 113 -14.27 -10.04 -11.09
N ASN A 114 -13.56 -9.32 -11.96
CA ASN A 114 -13.38 -9.73 -13.35
C ASN A 114 -12.07 -10.49 -13.62
N ILE A 115 -11.14 -10.52 -12.67
CA ILE A 115 -9.82 -11.12 -12.83
C ILE A 115 -9.49 -12.06 -11.68
N ILE A 116 -9.36 -11.56 -10.45
CA ILE A 116 -8.82 -12.35 -9.32
C ILE A 116 -9.78 -13.46 -8.90
N ARG A 117 -11.09 -13.19 -8.87
CA ARG A 117 -12.14 -14.16 -8.52
C ARG A 117 -12.69 -14.90 -9.74
N ASN A 118 -11.99 -14.88 -10.86
CA ASN A 118 -12.41 -15.60 -12.07
C ASN A 118 -12.44 -17.11 -11.79
N PRO A 119 -13.57 -17.81 -12.00
CA PRO A 119 -13.66 -19.25 -11.78
C PRO A 119 -12.69 -20.08 -12.62
N ARG A 120 -12.21 -19.54 -13.74
CA ARG A 120 -11.24 -20.21 -14.62
C ARG A 120 -9.79 -20.10 -14.13
N GLY A 121 -9.56 -19.40 -13.03
CA GLY A 121 -8.22 -19.07 -12.53
C GLY A 121 -7.60 -17.86 -13.24
N VAL A 122 -6.37 -17.57 -12.83
CA VAL A 122 -5.54 -16.48 -13.36
C VAL A 122 -4.37 -17.11 -14.11
N SER A 123 -4.17 -16.73 -15.37
CA SER A 123 -3.02 -17.18 -16.17
C SER A 123 -1.71 -16.57 -15.67
N ASP A 124 -0.56 -17.17 -16.05
CA ASP A 124 0.76 -16.69 -15.61
C ASP A 124 1.05 -15.25 -16.06
N GLU A 125 0.68 -14.91 -17.29
CA GLU A 125 0.86 -13.55 -17.83
C GLU A 125 -0.02 -12.53 -17.09
N MET A 126 -1.27 -12.89 -16.79
CA MET A 126 -2.14 -12.05 -15.96
C MET A 126 -1.61 -11.92 -14.52
N ALA A 127 -1.10 -13.01 -13.94
CA ALA A 127 -0.53 -13.01 -12.60
C ALA A 127 0.70 -12.09 -12.51
N HIS A 128 1.56 -12.08 -13.54
CA HIS A 128 2.64 -11.10 -13.65
C HIS A 128 2.12 -9.67 -13.69
N GLN A 129 1.10 -9.38 -14.50
CA GLN A 129 0.50 -8.03 -14.56
C GLN A 129 -0.10 -7.59 -13.22
N LEU A 130 -0.74 -8.50 -12.48
CA LEU A 130 -1.25 -8.24 -11.13
C LEU A 130 -0.13 -8.02 -10.10
N TYR A 131 0.95 -8.79 -10.19
CA TYR A 131 2.15 -8.60 -9.37
C TYR A 131 2.75 -7.21 -9.58
N THR A 132 2.98 -6.83 -10.85
CA THR A 132 3.50 -5.52 -11.23
C THR A 132 2.58 -4.40 -10.74
N TYR A 133 1.27 -4.54 -10.92
CA TYR A 133 0.28 -3.59 -10.41
C TYR A 133 0.35 -3.45 -8.89
N GLN A 134 0.39 -4.56 -8.15
CA GLN A 134 0.49 -4.55 -6.70
C GLN A 134 1.77 -3.85 -6.23
N GLN A 135 2.91 -4.14 -6.86
CA GLN A 135 4.18 -3.54 -6.49
C GLN A 135 4.18 -2.02 -6.75
N LEU A 136 3.69 -1.60 -7.91
CA LEU A 136 3.58 -0.19 -8.28
C LEU A 136 2.63 0.60 -7.36
N THR A 137 1.50 -0.02 -6.97
CA THR A 137 0.54 0.62 -6.04
C THR A 137 1.08 0.72 -4.63
N LEU A 138 1.79 -0.31 -4.13
CA LEU A 138 2.50 -0.23 -2.84
C LEU A 138 3.59 0.86 -2.86
N ASN A 139 4.24 1.07 -4.00
CA ASN A 139 5.25 2.13 -4.17
C ASN A 139 4.69 3.55 -4.06
N PHE A 140 3.37 3.76 -4.02
CA PHE A 140 2.81 5.06 -3.63
C PHE A 140 3.15 5.44 -2.18
N LEU A 141 3.46 4.47 -1.32
CA LEU A 141 3.84 4.68 0.08
C LEU A 141 5.29 5.18 0.24
N GLN A 142 6.13 5.02 -0.79
CA GLN A 142 7.55 5.37 -0.75
C GLN A 142 7.82 6.81 -0.31
N GLY A 143 6.97 7.75 -0.74
CA GLY A 143 7.09 9.16 -0.37
C GLY A 143 6.96 9.39 1.14
N ARG A 144 6.05 8.67 1.81
CA ARG A 144 5.88 8.74 3.27
C ARG A 144 6.94 7.92 4.00
N MET A 145 7.32 6.76 3.44
CA MET A 145 8.37 5.89 3.98
C MET A 145 9.74 6.58 4.08
N ASN A 146 10.05 7.44 3.12
CA ASN A 146 11.33 8.16 3.04
C ASN A 146 11.26 9.59 3.57
N CYS A 147 10.13 10.01 4.14
CA CYS A 147 9.98 11.35 4.72
C CYS A 147 10.22 11.29 6.22
N GLN A 148 11.15 12.11 6.70
CA GLN A 148 11.42 12.30 8.12
C GLN A 148 10.41 13.28 8.72
N MET A 149 9.99 13.04 9.97
CA MET A 149 9.17 14.02 10.68
C MET A 149 10.02 15.24 11.08
N ARG A 150 9.58 16.45 10.71
CA ARG A 150 10.21 17.68 11.16
C ARG A 150 9.61 18.17 12.48
N GLU A 151 10.34 19.01 13.19
CA GLU A 151 9.84 19.57 14.46
C GLU A 151 8.76 20.63 14.23
N GLU A 152 8.78 21.29 13.09
CA GLU A 152 7.81 22.30 12.71
C GLU A 152 6.50 21.72 12.14
N ASP A 153 6.44 20.41 11.89
CA ASP A 153 5.27 19.75 11.28
C ASP A 153 4.11 19.57 12.29
N GLN A 154 3.37 20.65 12.55
CA GLN A 154 2.25 20.64 13.50
C GLN A 154 1.19 19.60 13.16
N ALA A 155 0.89 19.40 11.87
CA ALA A 155 -0.10 18.41 11.43
C ALA A 155 0.27 16.98 11.84
N GLU A 156 1.56 16.62 11.81
CA GLU A 156 2.02 15.30 12.24
C GLU A 156 2.06 15.20 13.78
N LYS A 157 2.39 16.30 14.48
CA LYS A 157 2.27 16.37 15.95
C LYS A 157 0.83 16.18 16.42
N ASP A 158 -0.13 16.79 15.72
CA ASP A 158 -1.56 16.65 16.02
C ASP A 158 -2.04 15.21 15.85
N LYS A 159 -1.52 14.46 14.87
CA LYS A 159 -1.80 13.02 14.75
C LYS A 159 -1.32 12.25 15.98
N ILE A 160 -0.10 12.49 16.45
CA ILE A 160 0.43 11.82 17.65
C ILE A 160 -0.39 12.18 18.89
N GLU A 161 -0.81 13.44 19.00
CA GLU A 161 -1.69 13.86 20.09
C GLU A 161 -3.06 13.19 20.02
N ASN A 162 -3.65 13.05 18.83
CA ASN A 162 -4.90 12.31 18.66
C ASN A 162 -4.77 10.83 19.03
N LEU A 163 -3.63 10.20 18.75
CA LEU A 163 -3.35 8.83 19.19
C LEU A 163 -3.34 8.71 20.72
N ARG A 164 -2.78 9.69 21.41
CA ARG A 164 -2.78 9.78 22.87
C ARG A 164 -4.20 9.93 23.41
N LYS A 165 -4.94 10.93 22.92
CA LYS A 165 -6.31 11.23 23.35
C LYS A 165 -7.23 10.03 23.16
N ALA A 166 -7.11 9.33 22.03
CA ALA A 166 -7.92 8.16 21.73
C ALA A 166 -7.80 7.03 22.78
N VAL A 167 -6.72 6.97 23.56
CA VAL A 167 -6.54 5.98 24.63
C VAL A 167 -6.85 6.57 26.00
N PHE A 168 -6.19 7.66 26.38
CA PHE A 168 -6.20 8.16 27.76
C PHE A 168 -7.34 9.12 28.09
N GLU A 169 -7.98 9.68 27.07
CA GLU A 169 -9.19 10.50 27.21
C GLU A 169 -10.45 9.75 26.73
N SER A 170 -10.32 8.45 26.46
CA SER A 170 -11.46 7.61 26.13
C SER A 170 -12.35 7.37 27.35
N ASN A 171 -13.67 7.30 27.14
CA ASN A 171 -14.63 6.98 28.20
C ASN A 171 -14.47 5.56 28.77
N ILE A 172 -13.57 4.75 28.21
CA ILE A 172 -13.37 3.34 28.56
C ILE A 172 -12.45 3.19 29.77
N VAL A 173 -11.53 4.15 29.98
CA VAL A 173 -10.58 4.10 31.09
C VAL A 173 -10.61 5.42 31.85
N HIS A 174 -11.07 5.39 33.11
CA HIS A 174 -10.94 6.53 34.02
C HIS A 174 -9.48 6.69 34.45
N PHE A 175 -8.67 7.33 33.60
CA PHE A 175 -7.40 7.89 34.02
C PHE A 175 -7.66 9.20 34.76
N ASP A 176 -6.95 9.40 35.87
CA ASP A 176 -6.99 10.65 36.61
C ASP A 176 -6.48 11.78 35.69
N VAL A 177 -7.30 12.81 35.46
CA VAL A 177 -7.09 13.88 34.45
C VAL A 177 -5.77 14.66 34.70
N GLN A 178 -5.13 14.45 35.85
CA GLN A 178 -3.86 15.05 36.24
C GLN A 178 -2.60 14.33 35.70
N MET A 179 -2.71 13.23 34.95
CA MET A 179 -1.52 12.62 34.34
C MET A 179 -0.90 13.52 33.26
N ARG A 180 0.35 13.93 33.51
CA ARG A 180 1.14 14.80 32.62
C ARG A 180 1.37 14.12 31.26
N THR A 181 1.08 14.84 30.16
CA THR A 181 1.17 14.40 28.76
C THR A 181 2.45 13.65 28.38
N SER A 182 3.61 14.00 28.95
CA SER A 182 4.88 13.31 28.68
C SER A 182 4.95 11.88 29.21
N LYS A 183 4.22 11.55 30.29
CA LYS A 183 4.12 10.18 30.82
C LYS A 183 3.27 9.30 29.91
N ASP A 184 2.26 9.88 29.24
CA ASP A 184 1.36 9.16 28.35
C ASP A 184 2.10 8.68 27.10
N TYR A 185 2.95 9.51 26.48
CA TYR A 185 3.73 9.07 25.32
C TYR A 185 4.74 7.96 25.67
N ARG A 186 5.29 8.00 26.88
CA ARG A 186 6.11 6.88 27.39
C ARG A 186 5.26 5.62 27.56
N LYS A 187 4.05 5.74 28.10
CA LYS A 187 3.09 4.63 28.23
C LYS A 187 2.61 4.08 26.88
N LEU A 188 2.46 4.92 25.86
CA LEU A 188 2.24 4.48 24.47
C LEU A 188 3.44 3.73 23.89
N GLY A 189 4.58 3.71 24.58
CA GLY A 189 5.77 3.00 24.13
C GLY A 189 6.58 3.73 23.07
N PHE A 190 6.51 5.06 23.01
CA PHE A 190 7.49 5.85 22.25
C PHE A 190 8.81 5.93 23.01
N GLU A 191 9.93 5.69 22.32
CA GLU A 191 11.26 5.75 22.93
C GLU A 191 11.64 7.18 23.29
N LYS A 192 11.44 8.11 22.33
CA LYS A 192 11.68 9.55 22.52
C LYS A 192 10.36 10.22 22.90
N HIS A 193 10.13 10.38 24.19
CA HIS A 193 8.88 10.93 24.75
C HIS A 193 8.95 12.44 25.06
N ILE A 194 10.14 13.04 25.07
CA ILE A 194 10.33 14.49 25.18
C ILE A 194 10.18 15.16 23.82
N LYS A 195 10.76 14.52 22.79
CA LYS A 195 10.83 15.05 21.44
C LYS A 195 10.37 13.99 20.44
N LEU A 196 9.06 13.97 20.19
CA LEU A 196 8.38 12.88 19.49
C LEU A 196 8.83 12.70 18.03
N SER A 197 9.25 13.78 17.35
CA SER A 197 9.73 13.70 15.96
C SER A 197 10.94 12.79 15.81
N GLU A 198 11.77 12.66 16.86
CA GLU A 198 12.98 11.85 16.82
C GLU A 198 12.69 10.35 16.64
N ASN A 199 11.49 9.88 16.99
CA ASN A 199 11.09 8.49 16.71
C ASN A 199 10.89 8.22 15.20
N PHE A 200 10.71 9.26 14.38
CA PHE A 200 10.38 9.16 12.95
C PHE A 200 11.46 9.77 12.04
N ARG A 201 12.69 9.92 12.55
CA ARG A 201 13.84 10.42 11.77
C ARG A 201 14.53 9.34 10.95
N GLU A 202 14.44 8.09 11.36
CA GLU A 202 15.02 6.98 10.60
C GLU A 202 14.16 6.68 9.37
N THR A 203 14.78 6.68 8.20
CA THR A 203 14.14 6.34 6.92
C THR A 203 14.90 5.22 6.24
N PRO A 204 14.25 4.09 5.90
CA PRO A 204 12.86 3.73 6.24
C PRO A 204 12.67 3.44 7.75
N PRO A 205 11.45 3.59 8.32
CA PRO A 205 10.18 3.82 7.65
C PRO A 205 9.65 5.27 7.71
N GLY A 206 10.42 6.22 8.25
CA GLY A 206 10.03 7.64 8.27
C GLY A 206 8.72 7.88 9.01
N ILE A 207 7.83 8.66 8.40
CA ILE A 207 6.50 9.00 8.95
C ILE A 207 5.39 8.01 8.56
N LEU A 208 5.66 7.01 7.72
CA LEU A 208 4.66 6.01 7.35
C LEU A 208 4.03 5.25 8.55
N PRO A 209 4.78 4.91 9.63
CA PRO A 209 4.18 4.27 10.80
C PRO A 209 3.13 5.15 11.48
N LEU A 210 3.30 6.48 11.45
CA LEU A 210 2.32 7.41 12.02
C LEU A 210 1.00 7.37 11.23
N ASP A 211 1.07 7.21 9.90
CA ASP A 211 -0.13 7.03 9.07
C ASP A 211 -0.83 5.70 9.37
N CYS A 212 -0.08 4.62 9.56
CA CYS A 212 -0.61 3.31 9.96
C CYS A 212 -1.26 3.36 11.35
N MET A 213 -0.60 3.95 12.35
CA MET A 213 -1.16 4.12 13.69
C MET A 213 -2.44 4.97 13.67
N THR A 214 -2.42 6.08 12.92
CA THR A 214 -3.58 6.98 12.76
C THR A 214 -4.75 6.28 12.07
N TYR A 215 -4.46 5.45 11.06
CA TYR A 215 -5.47 4.63 10.41
C TYR A 215 -6.08 3.65 11.41
N PHE A 216 -5.25 2.93 12.17
CA PHE A 216 -5.72 1.95 13.15
C PHE A 216 -6.64 2.59 14.21
N SER A 217 -6.23 3.73 14.76
CA SER A 217 -7.02 4.43 15.79
C SER A 217 -8.36 4.96 15.28
N LYS A 218 -8.46 5.28 13.98
CA LYS A 218 -9.68 5.83 13.38
C LYS A 218 -10.63 4.75 12.85
N GLN A 219 -10.11 3.74 12.18
CA GLN A 219 -10.92 2.71 11.54
C GLN A 219 -11.31 1.60 12.51
N PHE A 220 -10.46 1.30 13.50
CA PHE A 220 -10.70 0.25 14.48
C PHE A 220 -10.43 0.75 15.91
N PRO A 221 -11.15 1.79 16.39
CA PRO A 221 -10.87 2.47 17.64
C PRO A 221 -10.84 1.51 18.84
N ASP A 222 -11.82 0.60 18.96
CA ASP A 222 -11.88 -0.36 20.07
C ASP A 222 -10.70 -1.34 20.05
N SER A 223 -10.28 -1.79 18.86
CA SER A 223 -9.14 -2.68 18.71
C SER A 223 -7.83 -1.97 19.00
N TYR A 224 -7.68 -0.72 18.57
CA TYR A 224 -6.54 0.12 18.88
C TYR A 224 -6.39 0.33 20.39
N ILE A 225 -7.46 0.77 21.06
CA ILE A 225 -7.48 0.95 22.52
C ILE A 225 -7.12 -0.35 23.22
N LYS A 226 -7.79 -1.46 22.85
CA LYS A 226 -7.50 -2.77 23.43
C LYS A 226 -6.04 -3.17 23.30
N VAL A 227 -5.45 -3.07 22.10
CA VAL A 227 -4.04 -3.41 21.86
C VAL A 227 -3.11 -2.55 22.72
N VAL A 228 -3.34 -1.23 22.78
CA VAL A 228 -2.50 -0.34 23.59
C VAL A 228 -2.61 -0.67 25.09
N LEU A 229 -3.83 -0.86 25.60
CA LEU A 229 -4.07 -1.17 27.01
C LEU A 229 -3.46 -2.51 27.43
N GLU A 230 -3.62 -3.56 26.61
CA GLU A 230 -3.01 -4.86 26.87
C GLU A 230 -1.48 -4.81 26.84
N ASN A 231 -0.91 -3.96 25.98
CA ASN A 231 0.52 -3.82 25.79
C ASN A 231 1.22 -2.97 26.86
N MET A 232 0.50 -2.05 27.52
CA MET A 232 1.05 -1.25 28.64
C MET A 232 1.41 -2.08 29.88
N GLY A 233 0.92 -3.32 29.98
CA GLY A 233 1.21 -4.21 31.11
C GLY A 233 0.71 -3.68 32.46
N ARG A 234 1.11 -4.35 33.55
CA ARG A 234 0.78 -3.95 34.94
C ARG A 234 2.00 -3.47 35.74
N GLY A 235 3.10 -3.10 35.06
CA GLY A 235 4.34 -2.66 35.69
C GLY A 235 5.28 -3.80 36.13
N ASP A 236 5.15 -4.99 35.54
CA ASP A 236 5.93 -6.20 35.83
C ASP A 236 7.09 -6.44 34.83
N GLY A 237 7.37 -5.47 33.95
CA GLY A 237 8.48 -5.51 32.98
C GLY A 237 8.20 -6.25 31.68
N HIS A 238 6.97 -6.75 31.47
CA HIS A 238 6.56 -7.46 30.25
C HIS A 238 5.74 -6.58 29.30
N GLU A 239 5.81 -5.26 29.45
CA GLU A 239 5.12 -4.28 28.59
C GLU A 239 5.70 -4.29 27.17
N CYS A 240 4.81 -4.37 26.18
CA CYS A 240 5.16 -4.29 24.77
C CYS A 240 5.05 -2.83 24.32
N PRO A 241 6.14 -2.13 23.96
CA PRO A 241 6.07 -0.71 23.64
C PRO A 241 5.37 -0.49 22.30
N PHE A 242 4.09 -0.05 22.30
CA PHE A 242 3.28 0.06 21.09
C PHE A 242 3.91 0.97 20.01
N GLY A 243 4.38 2.17 20.38
CA GLY A 243 5.01 3.11 19.45
C GLY A 243 6.25 2.53 18.78
N LYS A 244 7.21 2.03 19.57
CA LYS A 244 8.42 1.35 19.07
C LYS A 244 8.08 0.13 18.20
N SER A 245 7.15 -0.71 18.65
CA SER A 245 6.73 -1.92 17.94
C SER A 245 6.08 -1.58 16.59
N SER A 246 5.26 -0.52 16.55
CA SER A 246 4.61 -0.06 15.32
C SER A 246 5.63 0.43 14.29
N ILE A 247 6.63 1.21 14.71
CA ILE A 247 7.71 1.68 13.83
C ILE A 247 8.52 0.50 13.29
N ALA A 248 8.95 -0.42 14.17
CA ALA A 248 9.69 -1.61 13.76
C ALA A 248 8.88 -2.53 12.83
N LEU A 249 7.59 -2.70 13.09
CA LEU A 249 6.69 -3.51 12.29
C LEU A 249 6.49 -2.91 10.89
N VAL A 250 6.25 -1.61 10.78
CA VAL A 250 6.10 -0.97 9.46
C VAL A 250 7.41 -1.07 8.67
N LYS A 251 8.57 -0.89 9.31
CA LYS A 251 9.87 -1.13 8.65
C LYS A 251 10.01 -2.57 8.15
N LEU A 252 9.59 -3.55 8.96
CA LEU A 252 9.54 -4.96 8.57
C LEU A 252 8.62 -5.16 7.36
N LEU A 253 7.38 -4.68 7.41
CA LEU A 253 6.41 -4.83 6.33
C LEU A 253 6.89 -4.18 5.02
N CYS A 254 7.50 -2.99 5.08
CA CYS A 254 8.11 -2.36 3.91
C CYS A 254 9.15 -3.25 3.25
N ARG A 255 10.00 -3.92 4.05
CA ARG A 255 11.01 -4.85 3.54
C ARG A 255 10.39 -6.14 3.00
N LEU A 256 9.37 -6.70 3.65
CA LEU A 256 8.73 -7.94 3.18
C LEU A 256 7.98 -7.74 1.86
N LEU A 257 7.49 -6.53 1.62
CA LEU A 257 6.71 -6.17 0.44
C LEU A 257 7.53 -5.35 -0.59
N ASN A 258 8.85 -5.26 -0.40
CA ASN A 258 9.78 -4.56 -1.29
C ASN A 258 9.34 -3.13 -1.65
N ILE A 259 8.75 -2.39 -0.69
CA ILE A 259 8.21 -1.06 -0.95
C ILE A 259 9.32 -0.10 -1.40
N GLY A 260 9.12 0.51 -2.56
CA GLY A 260 10.05 1.42 -3.21
C GLY A 260 10.95 0.77 -4.27
N GLU A 261 10.94 -0.55 -4.39
CA GLU A 261 11.69 -1.29 -5.41
C GLU A 261 10.91 -1.39 -6.72
N GLN A 262 11.62 -1.49 -7.85
CA GLN A 262 10.98 -1.74 -9.14
C GLN A 262 10.41 -3.17 -9.16
N PRO A 263 9.26 -3.39 -9.84
CA PRO A 263 8.74 -4.74 -10.03
C PRO A 263 9.77 -5.63 -10.73
N ASP A 264 9.86 -6.90 -10.30
CA ASP A 264 10.65 -7.92 -10.99
C ASP A 264 9.97 -8.33 -12.31
N ASP A 265 10.71 -8.35 -13.41
CA ASP A 265 10.19 -8.64 -14.76
C ASP A 265 9.70 -10.08 -14.95
N THR A 266 9.99 -10.98 -14.01
CA THR A 266 9.69 -12.42 -14.11
C THR A 266 8.74 -12.93 -13.03
N SER A 267 8.57 -12.18 -11.95
CA SER A 267 7.71 -12.56 -10.83
C SER A 267 6.23 -12.48 -11.20
N SER A 268 5.46 -13.46 -10.72
CA SER A 268 4.00 -13.50 -10.77
C SER A 268 3.38 -13.63 -9.38
N ASP A 269 4.17 -13.34 -8.33
CA ASP A 269 3.80 -13.59 -6.94
C ASP A 269 3.07 -12.41 -6.29
N TYR A 270 1.77 -12.29 -6.56
CA TYR A 270 0.90 -11.28 -5.93
C TYR A 270 0.09 -11.86 -4.75
N TYR A 271 -0.36 -11.01 -3.83
CA TYR A 271 -1.22 -11.38 -2.69
C TYR A 271 -2.64 -10.81 -2.86
N PRO A 272 -3.67 -11.67 -3.01
CA PRO A 272 -5.05 -11.22 -3.25
C PRO A 272 -5.59 -10.23 -2.21
N ILE A 273 -5.15 -10.32 -0.96
CA ILE A 273 -5.55 -9.40 0.13
C ILE A 273 -5.30 -7.91 -0.19
N PHE A 274 -4.30 -7.55 -1.02
CA PHE A 274 -4.06 -6.15 -1.37
C PHE A 274 -5.12 -5.56 -2.30
N PHE A 275 -5.95 -6.43 -2.88
CA PHE A 275 -7.03 -6.05 -3.75
C PHE A 275 -8.37 -6.02 -3.01
N THR A 276 -8.44 -6.19 -1.68
CA THR A 276 -9.74 -6.26 -0.97
C THR A 276 -10.17 -4.98 -0.27
N THR A 277 -9.28 -3.99 -0.11
CA THR A 277 -9.57 -2.73 0.60
C THR A 277 -8.80 -1.54 0.03
N GLU A 278 -9.27 -0.31 0.28
CA GLU A 278 -8.63 0.94 -0.12
C GLU A 278 -7.25 1.19 0.50
N SER A 279 -7.03 0.68 1.71
CA SER A 279 -5.81 0.91 2.49
C SER A 279 -5.19 -0.41 2.95
N PRO A 280 -4.80 -1.30 2.02
CA PRO A 280 -4.46 -2.68 2.35
C PRO A 280 -3.18 -2.80 3.18
N PHE A 281 -2.22 -1.89 2.98
CA PHE A 281 -1.01 -1.84 3.80
C PHE A 281 -1.33 -1.48 5.27
N GLN A 282 -2.23 -0.52 5.48
CA GLN A 282 -2.65 -0.10 6.80
C GLN A 282 -3.50 -1.18 7.49
N GLU A 283 -4.38 -1.87 6.76
CA GLU A 283 -5.14 -3.00 7.33
C GLU A 283 -4.22 -4.17 7.67
N LEU A 284 -3.25 -4.50 6.80
CA LEU A 284 -2.23 -5.50 7.12
C LEU A 284 -1.44 -5.12 8.38
N PHE A 285 -1.09 -3.84 8.54
CA PHE A 285 -0.47 -3.34 9.78
C PHE A 285 -1.36 -3.59 11.00
N CYS A 286 -2.66 -3.29 10.94
CA CYS A 286 -3.59 -3.53 12.05
C CYS A 286 -3.64 -5.00 12.48
N ILE A 287 -3.64 -5.92 11.52
CA ILE A 287 -3.57 -7.37 11.78
C ILE A 287 -2.23 -7.72 12.42
N CYS A 288 -1.13 -7.27 11.82
CA CYS A 288 0.21 -7.64 12.25
C CYS A 288 0.60 -7.05 13.62
N ILE A 289 0.13 -5.83 13.97
CA ILE A 289 0.41 -5.24 15.29
C ILE A 289 -0.35 -5.96 16.40
N THR A 290 -1.54 -6.48 16.09
CA THR A 290 -2.30 -7.34 16.99
C THR A 290 -1.60 -8.69 17.18
N LEU A 291 -1.12 -9.31 16.10
CA LEU A 291 -0.30 -10.53 16.14
C LEU A 291 0.98 -10.32 16.95
N LEU A 292 1.66 -9.19 16.78
CA LEU A 292 2.88 -8.85 17.51
C LEU A 292 2.60 -8.80 19.02
N GLY A 293 1.54 -8.11 19.45
CA GLY A 293 1.14 -8.04 20.86
C GLY A 293 0.79 -9.43 21.44
N LYS A 294 0.10 -10.28 20.66
CA LYS A 294 -0.18 -11.67 21.04
C LYS A 294 1.11 -12.47 21.22
N THR A 295 1.98 -12.45 20.23
CA THR A 295 3.26 -13.19 20.22
C THR A 295 4.16 -12.76 21.38
N TRP A 296 4.25 -11.46 21.63
CA TRP A 296 4.98 -10.90 22.78
C TRP A 296 4.53 -11.53 24.11
N ARG A 297 3.21 -11.60 24.33
CA ARG A 297 2.62 -12.17 25.56
C ARG A 297 2.81 -13.67 25.66
N GLU A 298 2.62 -14.41 24.56
CA GLU A 298 2.83 -15.86 24.52
C GLU A 298 4.29 -16.23 24.83
N MET A 299 5.24 -15.41 24.38
CA MET A 299 6.66 -15.57 24.67
C MET A 299 7.05 -15.09 26.08
N LYS A 300 6.14 -14.47 26.83
CA LYS A 300 6.42 -13.77 28.11
C LYS A 300 7.65 -12.86 27.96
N ALA A 301 7.69 -12.11 26.86
CA ALA A 301 8.86 -11.34 26.45
C ALA A 301 9.07 -10.11 27.34
N LYS A 302 10.33 -9.71 27.46
CA LYS A 302 10.75 -8.42 28.04
C LYS A 302 11.40 -7.55 26.97
N ALA A 303 11.73 -6.30 27.35
CA ALA A 303 12.36 -5.33 26.45
C ALA A 303 13.61 -5.88 25.72
N GLU A 304 14.41 -6.73 26.38
CA GLU A 304 15.60 -7.37 25.80
C GLU A 304 15.28 -8.44 24.74
N ASP A 305 14.10 -9.04 24.80
CA ASP A 305 13.64 -10.06 23.83
C ASP A 305 13.07 -9.45 22.55
N PHE A 306 12.99 -8.11 22.44
CA PHE A 306 12.32 -7.42 21.35
C PHE A 306 12.76 -7.91 19.96
N GLY A 307 14.06 -8.07 19.73
CA GLY A 307 14.59 -8.60 18.46
C GLY A 307 14.14 -10.03 18.16
N ARG A 308 14.05 -10.88 19.18
CA ARG A 308 13.58 -12.26 19.05
C ARG A 308 12.09 -12.31 18.71
N VAL A 309 11.27 -11.51 19.40
CA VAL A 309 9.83 -11.40 19.10
C VAL A 309 9.61 -10.92 17.65
N MET A 310 10.32 -9.88 17.22
CA MET A 310 10.23 -9.38 15.84
C MET A 310 10.60 -10.45 14.79
N SER A 311 11.58 -11.31 15.08
CA SER A 311 11.97 -12.40 14.19
C SER A 311 10.89 -13.50 14.10
N VAL A 312 10.22 -13.81 15.22
CA VAL A 312 9.09 -14.75 15.23
C VAL A 312 7.91 -14.18 14.44
N VAL A 313 7.58 -12.91 14.67
CA VAL A 313 6.50 -12.21 13.94
C VAL A 313 6.80 -12.14 12.45
N GLU A 314 8.04 -11.84 12.05
CA GLU A 314 8.45 -11.88 10.64
C GLU A 314 8.22 -13.26 10.02
N LYS A 315 8.57 -14.33 10.72
CA LYS A 315 8.36 -15.69 10.23
C LYS A 315 6.87 -16.00 10.06
N GLN A 316 6.05 -15.67 11.06
CA GLN A 316 4.59 -15.85 10.99
C GLN A 316 4.00 -15.09 9.80
N ILE A 317 4.33 -13.81 9.63
CA ILE A 317 3.82 -12.99 8.51
C ILE A 317 4.25 -13.60 7.17
N LYS A 318 5.51 -14.01 7.02
CA LYS A 318 6.02 -14.65 5.79
C LYS A 318 5.30 -15.97 5.48
N GLU A 319 5.03 -16.78 6.49
CA GLU A 319 4.33 -18.06 6.32
C GLU A 319 2.88 -17.81 5.88
N THR A 320 2.15 -16.91 6.52
CA THR A 320 0.76 -16.59 6.16
C THR A 320 0.65 -15.91 4.79
N LEU A 321 1.59 -15.02 4.42
CA LEU A 321 1.59 -14.40 3.08
C LEU A 321 1.73 -15.43 1.96
N LYS A 322 2.52 -16.49 2.15
CA LYS A 322 2.68 -17.58 1.16
C LYS A 322 1.39 -18.34 0.89
N GLU A 323 0.43 -18.32 1.82
CA GLU A 323 -0.86 -18.99 1.65
C GLU A 323 -1.78 -18.25 0.68
N LYS A 324 -1.45 -16.99 0.31
CA LYS A 324 -2.21 -16.16 -0.65
C LYS A 324 -3.71 -16.11 -0.34
N GLN A 325 -4.03 -15.86 0.93
CA GLN A 325 -5.41 -15.81 1.38
C GLN A 325 -6.26 -14.82 0.55
N PRO A 326 -7.53 -15.15 0.26
CA PRO A 326 -8.36 -14.35 -0.63
C PRO A 326 -8.91 -13.07 0.02
N THR A 327 -8.92 -13.00 1.35
CA THR A 327 -9.44 -11.87 2.14
C THR A 327 -8.63 -11.65 3.41
N LEU A 328 -8.69 -10.42 3.94
CA LEU A 328 -8.04 -10.05 5.20
C LEU A 328 -8.64 -10.77 6.42
N ASP A 329 -9.92 -11.13 6.38
CA ASP A 329 -10.58 -11.88 7.45
C ASP A 329 -10.03 -13.31 7.60
N VAL A 330 -9.68 -13.95 6.49
CA VAL A 330 -9.05 -15.29 6.51
C VAL A 330 -7.55 -15.20 6.82
N PHE A 331 -6.92 -14.06 6.48
CA PHE A 331 -5.53 -13.81 6.79
C PHE A 331 -5.26 -13.58 8.29
N LYS A 332 -6.24 -13.04 9.03
CA LYS A 332 -6.17 -12.74 10.46
C LYS A 332 -6.25 -13.99 11.32
#